data_AF-A0A2U3PDT0-F1
#
_entry.id   AF-A0A2U3PDT0-F1
#
_cell.length_a   1.000
_cell.length_b   1.000
_cell.length_c   1.000
_cell.angle_alpha   90.00
_cell.angle_beta   90.00
_cell.angle_gamma   90.00
#
_symmetry.space_group_name_H-M   'P 1'
#
loop_
_entity.id
_entity.type
_entity.pdbx_description
1 polymer ?
#
loop_
_entity_poly.entity_id
_entity_poly.type
_entity_poly.pdbx_seq_one_letter_code
_entity_poly.pdbx_strand_id
1 'polypeptide(L)'
;MARLAHAPAQNTCGMSKPPDRPGSIIGFRSGVNYNYVAVCLGDNRWRTTARVVRTDNSEPIDRFRWNPVNKVESWTDLITRTNLFYVFTQWGQAPAVPETYLAVVRFRLKRSKDWDAAVHIGSGSWYSTVADTDEDGVRNLDAPAINSFDDIVKNSTRIDLARRWKPLADVGLPPYRPTPWGEARP
;
A
#
# COMPACT_ATOMS: atom_id res chain seq x y z
N MET A 1 -41.75 16.42 -35.26
CA MET A 1 -41.89 15.83 -33.91
C MET A 1 -40.53 15.25 -33.51
N ALA A 2 -40.03 15.68 -32.35
CA ALA A 2 -38.64 15.49 -31.92
C ALA A 2 -38.35 14.05 -31.45
N ARG A 3 -37.18 13.52 -31.84
CA ARG A 3 -36.58 12.33 -31.23
C ARG A 3 -36.01 12.72 -29.86
N LEU A 4 -36.62 12.22 -28.79
CA LEU A 4 -35.99 12.17 -27.47
C LEU A 4 -34.86 11.14 -27.53
N ALA A 5 -33.65 11.60 -27.82
CA ALA A 5 -32.45 10.84 -27.52
C ALA A 5 -32.25 10.87 -26.00
N HIS A 6 -32.63 9.79 -25.32
CA HIS A 6 -32.09 9.48 -23.99
C HIS A 6 -30.59 9.19 -24.19
N ALA A 7 -29.76 10.22 -24.05
CA ALA A 7 -28.36 10.01 -23.75
C ALA A 7 -28.31 9.36 -22.36
N PRO A 8 -27.74 8.15 -22.18
CA PRO A 8 -27.39 7.73 -20.83
C PRO A 8 -26.37 8.75 -20.31
N ALA A 9 -26.73 9.42 -19.23
CA ALA A 9 -25.80 10.23 -18.46
C ALA A 9 -24.57 9.36 -18.17
N GLN A 10 -23.45 9.69 -18.81
CA GLN A 10 -22.16 9.21 -18.37
C GLN A 10 -21.95 9.83 -16.99
N ASN A 11 -22.33 9.10 -15.95
CA ASN A 11 -21.78 9.27 -14.61
C ASN A 11 -20.28 8.95 -14.74
N THR A 12 -19.50 9.89 -15.24
CA THR A 12 -18.06 9.93 -15.01
C THR A 12 -17.87 10.29 -13.54
N CYS A 13 -18.07 9.29 -12.69
CA CYS A 13 -17.64 9.32 -11.31
C CYS A 13 -16.15 9.67 -11.35
N GLY A 14 -15.82 10.89 -10.91
CA GLY A 14 -14.48 11.44 -11.04
C GLY A 14 -13.52 10.57 -10.24
N MET A 15 -12.80 9.66 -10.90
CA MET A 15 -11.71 8.93 -10.27
C MET A 15 -10.70 9.95 -9.76
N SER A 16 -10.62 10.12 -8.44
CA SER A 16 -9.53 10.86 -7.83
C SER A 16 -8.21 10.24 -8.28
N LYS A 17 -7.42 11.00 -9.06
CA LYS A 17 -6.10 10.56 -9.51
C LYS A 17 -5.21 10.36 -8.28
N PRO A 18 -4.42 9.28 -8.23
CA PRO A 18 -3.48 9.11 -7.13
C PRO A 18 -2.36 10.15 -7.28
N PRO A 19 -1.56 10.38 -6.23
CA PRO A 19 -0.34 11.16 -6.38
C PRO A 19 0.63 10.43 -7.31
N ASP A 20 0.74 10.90 -8.55
CA ASP A 20 1.60 10.32 -9.59
C ASP A 20 3.01 10.91 -9.53
N ARG A 21 3.61 10.87 -8.34
CA ARG A 21 4.99 11.29 -8.11
C ARG A 21 5.78 10.10 -7.58
N PRO A 22 6.92 9.73 -8.20
CA PRO A 22 7.78 8.67 -7.68
C PRO A 22 8.10 8.83 -6.19
N GLY A 23 7.95 7.75 -5.43
CA GLY A 23 8.08 7.71 -3.98
C GLY A 23 6.86 8.19 -3.20
N SER A 24 5.74 8.52 -3.87
CA SER A 24 4.45 8.68 -3.20
C SER A 24 3.99 7.35 -2.64
N ILE A 25 3.43 7.36 -1.43
CA ILE A 25 2.99 6.13 -0.76
C ILE A 25 1.52 6.26 -0.42
N ILE A 26 0.79 5.21 -0.77
CA ILE A 26 -0.61 5.03 -0.43
C ILE A 26 -0.76 3.83 0.50
N GLY A 27 -1.70 3.91 1.42
CA GLY A 27 -2.17 2.80 2.24
C GLY A 27 -3.60 2.47 1.85
N PHE A 28 -3.95 1.19 1.80
CA PHE A 28 -5.31 0.75 1.51
C PHE A 28 -5.61 -0.59 2.14
N ARG A 29 -6.90 -0.92 2.24
CA ARG A 29 -7.36 -2.24 2.69
C ARG A 29 -8.07 -2.95 1.56
N SER A 30 -7.74 -4.22 1.32
CA SER A 30 -8.52 -5.09 0.43
C SER A 30 -9.25 -6.11 1.29
N GLY A 31 -10.58 -6.19 1.20
CA GLY A 31 -11.37 -7.01 2.11
C GLY A 31 -11.24 -6.62 3.60
N VAL A 32 -11.58 -7.55 4.49
CA VAL A 32 -11.64 -7.29 5.95
C VAL A 32 -10.27 -7.39 6.63
N ASN A 33 -9.36 -8.22 6.09
CA ASN A 33 -8.19 -8.70 6.83
C ASN A 33 -6.82 -8.21 6.30
N TYR A 34 -6.80 -7.45 5.19
CA TYR A 34 -5.54 -7.16 4.51
C TYR A 34 -5.27 -5.66 4.47
N ASN A 35 -4.15 -5.25 5.08
CA ASN A 35 -3.63 -3.89 4.98
C ASN A 35 -2.44 -3.89 4.01
N TYR A 36 -2.46 -2.95 3.08
CA TYR A 36 -1.45 -2.78 2.05
C TYR A 36 -0.85 -1.39 2.17
N VAL A 37 0.43 -1.28 1.80
CA VAL A 37 0.98 -0.04 1.30
C VAL A 37 1.47 -0.25 -0.13
N ALA A 38 1.45 0.80 -0.92
CA ALA A 38 2.05 0.81 -2.25
C ALA A 38 2.87 2.06 -2.48
N VAL A 39 3.99 1.91 -3.18
CA VAL A 39 4.90 2.98 -3.58
C VAL A 39 4.75 3.25 -5.06
N CYS A 40 4.55 4.52 -5.42
CA CYS A 40 4.56 4.97 -6.81
C CYS A 40 5.99 4.89 -7.37
N LEU A 41 6.16 4.18 -8.48
CA LEU A 41 7.40 4.12 -9.24
C LEU A 41 7.43 5.17 -10.36
N GLY A 42 6.34 5.93 -10.54
CA GLY A 42 6.08 6.78 -11.71
C GLY A 42 5.31 6.04 -12.81
N ASP A 43 4.83 6.80 -13.80
CA ASP A 43 4.17 6.26 -15.00
C ASP A 43 3.04 5.28 -14.69
N ASN A 44 2.17 5.63 -13.72
CA ASN A 44 1.07 4.77 -13.28
C ASN A 44 1.49 3.39 -12.73
N ARG A 45 2.74 3.21 -12.31
CA ARG A 45 3.24 1.95 -11.72
C ARG A 45 3.29 2.05 -10.20
N TRP A 46 2.70 1.07 -9.54
CA TRP A 46 2.61 1.01 -8.08
C TRP A 46 3.10 -0.34 -7.57
N ARG A 47 4.18 -0.33 -6.79
CA ARG A 47 4.72 -1.52 -6.15
C ARG A 47 4.05 -1.73 -4.80
N THR A 48 3.44 -2.87 -4.57
CA THR A 48 2.61 -3.14 -3.39
C THR A 48 3.30 -4.05 -2.37
N THR A 49 2.89 -3.95 -1.12
CA THR A 49 3.18 -4.95 -0.07
C THR A 49 1.90 -5.72 0.21
N ALA A 50 1.95 -7.03 0.40
CA ALA A 50 0.82 -7.80 0.91
C ALA A 50 1.16 -8.42 2.27
N ARG A 51 0.29 -8.23 3.27
CA ARG A 51 0.24 -9.13 4.42
C ARG A 51 -1.15 -9.69 4.61
N VAL A 52 -1.20 -11.01 4.78
CA VAL A 52 -2.29 -11.75 5.41
C VAL A 52 -2.21 -11.55 6.93
N VAL A 53 -3.04 -10.69 7.53
CA VAL A 53 -3.37 -10.83 8.96
C VAL A 53 -4.78 -11.35 9.04
N ARG A 54 -4.93 -12.66 9.22
CA ARG A 54 -6.20 -13.20 9.67
C ARG A 54 -6.48 -12.60 11.04
N THR A 55 -7.52 -11.78 11.14
CA THR A 55 -7.99 -11.27 12.44
C THR A 55 -9.13 -12.13 12.99
N ASP A 56 -9.47 -13.22 12.29
CA ASP A 56 -10.59 -14.14 12.54
C ASP A 56 -10.28 -15.60 12.12
N ASN A 57 -11.22 -16.50 12.44
CA ASN A 57 -11.12 -17.95 12.19
C ASN A 57 -11.58 -18.37 10.77
N SER A 58 -11.88 -17.44 9.85
CA SER A 58 -12.39 -17.77 8.50
C SER A 58 -11.35 -18.54 7.67
N GLU A 59 -11.76 -19.51 6.84
CA GLU A 59 -10.85 -20.28 5.99
C GLU A 59 -9.85 -19.40 5.21
N PRO A 60 -8.58 -19.82 5.05
CA PRO A 60 -7.60 -19.08 4.27
C PRO A 60 -8.11 -18.90 2.82
N ILE A 61 -7.98 -17.69 2.28
CA ILE A 61 -8.36 -17.42 0.90
C ILE A 61 -7.24 -17.94 0.00
N ASP A 62 -7.19 -19.24 -0.27
CA ASP A 62 -6.09 -19.88 -1.03
C ASP A 62 -5.99 -19.41 -2.49
N ARG A 63 -6.96 -18.61 -2.97
CA ARG A 63 -6.96 -17.96 -4.29
C ARG A 63 -6.12 -16.67 -4.30
N PHE A 64 -4.94 -16.70 -3.67
CA PHE A 64 -3.99 -15.57 -3.57
C PHE A 64 -3.25 -15.21 -4.88
N ARG A 65 -3.67 -15.72 -6.05
CA ARG A 65 -3.08 -15.36 -7.35
C ARG A 65 -3.11 -13.86 -7.67
N TRP A 66 -3.87 -13.07 -6.92
CA TRP A 66 -4.02 -11.63 -7.15
C TRP A 66 -3.06 -10.75 -6.35
N ASN A 67 -2.51 -11.19 -5.20
CA ASN A 67 -1.82 -10.29 -4.24
C ASN A 67 -0.39 -10.72 -3.83
N PRO A 68 0.57 -10.93 -4.76
CA PRO A 68 1.97 -11.09 -4.40
C PRO A 68 2.54 -9.82 -3.74
N VAL A 69 3.40 -10.02 -2.73
CA VAL A 69 4.32 -8.97 -2.24
C VAL A 69 5.17 -8.51 -3.43
N ASN A 70 5.46 -7.21 -3.49
CA ASN A 70 6.23 -6.60 -4.57
C ASN A 70 5.55 -6.66 -5.96
N LYS A 71 4.25 -7.00 -6.05
CA LYS A 71 3.52 -6.86 -7.32
C LYS A 71 3.51 -5.39 -7.75
N VAL A 72 3.93 -5.15 -9.00
CA VAL A 72 3.78 -3.86 -9.66
C VAL A 72 2.45 -3.83 -10.39
N GLU A 73 1.64 -2.83 -10.11
CA GLU A 73 0.26 -2.73 -10.59
C GLU A 73 -0.06 -1.33 -11.12
N SER A 74 -1.06 -1.24 -11.99
CA SER A 74 -1.58 0.05 -12.41
C SER A 74 -2.50 0.65 -11.34
N TRP A 75 -2.70 1.98 -11.35
CA TRP A 75 -3.73 2.59 -10.49
C TRP A 75 -5.11 1.97 -10.73
N THR A 76 -5.44 1.69 -11.98
CA THR A 76 -6.70 1.03 -12.37
C THR A 76 -6.84 -0.31 -11.67
N ASP A 77 -5.79 -1.13 -11.64
CA ASP A 77 -5.83 -2.41 -10.93
C ASP A 77 -6.02 -2.23 -9.43
N LEU A 78 -5.37 -1.23 -8.84
CA LEU A 78 -5.50 -0.96 -7.40
C LEU A 78 -6.93 -0.55 -7.03
N ILE A 79 -7.56 0.38 -7.76
CA ILE A 79 -8.92 0.85 -7.45
C ILE A 79 -10.00 -0.22 -7.64
N THR A 80 -9.71 -1.29 -8.39
CA THR A 80 -10.65 -2.44 -8.47
C THR A 80 -10.69 -3.26 -7.18
N ARG A 81 -9.67 -3.16 -6.32
CA ARG A 81 -9.54 -3.95 -5.08
C ARG A 81 -10.23 -3.34 -3.88
N THR A 82 -10.41 -2.04 -3.91
CA THR A 82 -10.89 -1.24 -2.79
C THR A 82 -11.25 0.16 -3.24
N ASN A 83 -12.15 0.77 -2.49
CA ASN A 83 -12.59 2.13 -2.69
C ASN A 83 -12.06 3.09 -1.61
N LEU A 84 -11.15 2.64 -0.76
CA LEU A 84 -10.62 3.45 0.31
C LEU A 84 -9.09 3.45 0.31
N PHE A 85 -8.54 4.56 -0.16
CA PHE A 85 -7.11 4.83 -0.15
C PHE A 85 -6.78 5.97 0.79
N TYR A 86 -5.60 5.88 1.38
CA TYR A 86 -5.00 6.92 2.19
C TYR A 86 -3.67 7.30 1.58
N VAL A 87 -3.45 8.60 1.36
CA VAL A 87 -2.14 9.11 0.95
C VAL A 87 -1.38 9.53 2.20
N PHE A 88 -0.14 9.06 2.35
CA PHE A 88 0.75 9.52 3.43
C PHE A 88 1.40 10.85 3.02
N THR A 89 1.10 11.91 3.77
CA THR A 89 1.39 13.29 3.37
C THR A 89 2.48 13.97 4.19
N GLN A 90 2.75 13.48 5.40
CA GLN A 90 3.82 14.01 6.25
C GLN A 90 4.71 12.89 6.76
N TRP A 91 6.02 13.15 6.71
CA TRP A 91 7.07 12.19 7.02
C TRP A 91 7.98 12.80 8.09
N GLY A 92 8.40 11.99 9.05
CA GLY A 92 9.37 12.38 10.08
C GLY A 92 10.36 11.25 10.35
N GLN A 93 11.36 11.50 11.17
CA GLN A 93 12.33 10.47 11.54
C GLN A 93 11.61 9.26 12.18
N ALA A 94 11.99 8.05 11.75
CA ALA A 94 11.47 6.81 12.32
C ALA A 94 12.07 6.57 13.71
N PRO A 95 11.25 6.27 14.73
CA PRO A 95 11.75 5.83 16.04
C PRO A 95 12.39 4.43 15.93
N ALA A 96 13.19 4.05 16.92
CA ALA A 96 13.86 2.75 16.96
C ALA A 96 12.89 1.56 16.95
N VAL A 97 11.71 1.69 17.56
CA VAL A 97 10.61 0.73 17.46
C VAL A 97 9.29 1.52 17.48
N PRO A 98 8.42 1.42 16.48
CA PRO A 98 7.10 2.03 16.57
C PRO A 98 6.20 1.20 17.50
N GLU A 99 5.72 1.83 18.57
CA GLU A 99 4.78 1.24 19.54
C GLU A 99 3.34 1.07 18.98
N THR A 100 3.11 1.48 17.73
CA THR A 100 1.77 1.54 17.13
C THR A 100 1.41 0.23 16.42
N TYR A 101 0.19 -0.27 16.67
CA TYR A 101 -0.41 -1.45 16.02
C TYR A 101 -0.31 -1.41 14.50
N LEU A 102 -0.35 -0.21 13.91
CA LEU A 102 -0.18 -0.04 12.50
C LEU A 102 0.67 1.22 12.22
N ALA A 103 1.80 1.02 11.56
CA ALA A 103 2.75 2.08 11.21
C ALA A 103 3.23 1.90 9.76
N VAL A 104 3.54 2.99 9.07
CA VAL A 104 4.07 2.97 7.71
C VAL A 104 5.37 3.74 7.66
N VAL A 105 6.40 3.12 7.11
CA VAL A 105 7.68 3.78 6.83
C VAL A 105 7.92 3.82 5.34
N ARG A 106 8.70 4.81 4.93
CA ARG A 106 9.40 4.81 3.65
C ARG A 106 10.89 4.76 3.89
N PHE A 107 11.62 4.07 3.03
CA PHE A 107 13.06 3.94 3.16
C PHE A 107 13.74 3.86 1.80
N ARG A 108 15.05 4.12 1.78
CA ARG A 108 15.90 3.94 0.59
C ARG A 108 16.99 2.94 0.91
N LEU A 109 17.07 1.86 0.14
CA LEU A 109 18.15 0.89 0.26
C LEU A 109 19.51 1.52 -0.08
N LYS A 110 20.60 1.06 0.52
CA LYS A 110 21.96 1.59 0.32
C LYS A 110 22.43 1.63 -1.14
N ARG A 111 21.94 0.72 -1.97
CA ARG A 111 22.29 0.61 -3.40
C ARG A 111 21.20 1.12 -4.34
N SER A 112 20.11 1.67 -3.81
CA SER A 112 18.96 2.14 -4.60
C SER A 112 18.78 3.64 -4.49
N LYS A 113 18.33 4.26 -5.58
CA LYS A 113 17.86 5.66 -5.59
C LYS A 113 16.35 5.74 -5.33
N ASP A 114 15.65 4.62 -5.46
CA ASP A 114 14.22 4.53 -5.35
C ASP A 114 13.79 4.44 -3.89
N TRP A 115 12.58 4.92 -3.65
CA TRP A 115 11.91 4.72 -2.37
C TRP A 115 11.23 3.36 -2.37
N ASP A 116 11.31 2.69 -1.22
CA ASP A 116 10.49 1.56 -0.85
C ASP A 116 9.65 1.94 0.37
N ALA A 117 8.64 1.13 0.67
CA ALA A 117 7.80 1.29 1.86
C ALA A 117 7.67 -0.01 2.61
N ALA A 118 7.41 0.10 3.91
CA ALA A 118 6.98 -1.03 4.70
C ALA A 118 5.85 -0.64 5.65
N VAL A 119 4.99 -1.61 5.94
CA VAL A 119 3.91 -1.50 6.91
C VAL A 119 4.17 -2.45 8.08
N HIS A 120 4.10 -1.90 9.29
CA HIS A 120 4.04 -2.64 10.54
C HIS A 120 2.58 -2.97 10.84
N ILE A 121 2.29 -4.23 11.21
CA ILE A 121 0.94 -4.63 11.62
C ILE A 121 1.03 -5.55 12.86
N GLY A 122 0.33 -5.21 13.94
CA GLY A 122 0.25 -6.02 15.14
C GLY A 122 1.52 -6.00 15.99
N SER A 123 1.93 -7.16 16.50
CA SER A 123 2.94 -7.31 17.56
C SER A 123 4.38 -7.54 17.07
N GLY A 124 4.77 -7.01 15.90
CA GLY A 124 6.21 -6.94 15.57
C GLY A 124 6.64 -7.29 14.15
N SER A 125 5.73 -7.65 13.24
CA SER A 125 6.13 -8.01 11.86
C SER A 125 6.01 -6.81 10.91
N TRP A 126 7.05 -6.63 10.07
CA TRP A 126 7.12 -5.62 9.02
C TRP A 126 7.03 -6.25 7.65
N TYR A 127 6.31 -5.58 6.74
CA TYR A 127 6.05 -6.06 5.39
C TYR A 127 6.48 -5.00 4.40
N SER A 128 7.41 -5.37 3.54
CA SER A 128 8.16 -4.46 2.68
C SER A 128 7.72 -4.55 1.21
N THR A 129 7.88 -3.46 0.46
CA THR A 129 7.71 -3.45 -1.00
C THR A 129 8.91 -4.04 -1.72
N VAL A 130 10.03 -4.28 -1.03
CA VAL A 130 11.27 -4.74 -1.64
C VAL A 130 11.07 -6.11 -2.28
N ALA A 131 11.45 -6.21 -3.55
CA ALA A 131 11.56 -7.43 -4.32
C ALA A 131 12.72 -8.29 -3.83
N ASP A 132 12.48 -9.43 -3.19
CA ASP A 132 13.54 -10.43 -2.94
C ASP A 132 13.64 -11.45 -4.08
N THR A 133 12.62 -11.53 -4.94
CA THR A 133 12.61 -12.23 -6.22
C THR A 133 12.37 -11.25 -7.38
N ASP A 134 12.99 -11.52 -8.53
CA ASP A 134 12.70 -10.83 -9.78
C ASP A 134 11.36 -11.28 -10.38
N GLU A 135 11.01 -10.73 -11.56
CA GLU A 135 9.75 -11.01 -12.26
C GLU A 135 9.61 -12.48 -12.67
N ASP A 136 10.73 -13.21 -12.81
CA ASP A 136 10.77 -14.63 -13.16
C ASP A 136 10.73 -15.55 -11.92
N GLY A 137 10.60 -14.97 -10.72
CA GLY A 137 10.60 -15.70 -9.45
C GLY A 137 11.97 -16.16 -9.01
N VAL A 138 13.05 -15.70 -9.66
CA VAL A 138 14.42 -15.99 -9.28
C VAL A 138 14.84 -15.02 -8.18
N ARG A 139 15.48 -15.54 -7.13
CA ARG A 139 15.93 -14.72 -6.01
C ARG A 139 16.95 -13.68 -6.51
N ASN A 140 16.64 -12.40 -6.29
CA ASN A 140 17.55 -11.33 -6.60
C ASN A 140 18.65 -11.27 -5.52
N LEU A 141 19.86 -11.73 -5.87
CA LEU A 141 21.00 -11.76 -4.94
C LEU A 141 21.45 -10.37 -4.49
N ASP A 142 21.08 -9.31 -5.22
CA ASP A 142 21.41 -7.93 -4.92
C ASP A 142 20.37 -7.23 -4.04
N ALA A 143 19.17 -7.82 -3.90
CA ALA A 143 18.12 -7.27 -3.06
C ALA A 143 18.14 -7.88 -1.65
N PRO A 144 18.21 -7.07 -0.59
CA PRO A 144 18.17 -7.58 0.76
C PRO A 144 16.77 -8.12 1.08
N ALA A 145 16.70 -9.26 1.76
CA ALA A 145 15.46 -9.70 2.38
C ALA A 145 15.10 -8.75 3.53
N ILE A 146 13.89 -8.18 3.50
CA ILE A 146 13.40 -7.23 4.51
C ILE A 146 12.23 -7.89 5.26
N ASN A 147 12.51 -8.49 6.41
CA ASN A 147 11.53 -9.22 7.23
C ASN A 147 11.23 -8.53 8.57
N SER A 148 12.04 -7.56 8.95
CA SER A 148 11.98 -6.86 10.23
C SER A 148 12.33 -5.38 10.09
N PHE A 149 12.08 -4.60 11.14
CA PHE A 149 12.54 -3.22 11.19
C PHE A 149 14.07 -3.13 11.17
N ASP A 150 14.75 -4.04 11.87
CA ASP A 150 16.21 -4.09 11.93
C ASP A 150 16.82 -4.34 10.54
N ASP A 151 16.17 -5.15 9.70
CA ASP A 151 16.58 -5.32 8.31
C ASP A 151 16.47 -4.00 7.53
N ILE A 152 15.40 -3.23 7.75
CA ILE A 152 15.24 -1.90 7.15
C ILE A 152 16.37 -0.98 7.61
N VAL A 153 16.64 -0.91 8.92
CA VAL A 153 17.72 -0.09 9.50
C VAL A 153 19.08 -0.48 8.95
N LYS A 154 19.40 -1.77 8.90
CA LYS A 154 20.68 -2.29 8.44
C LYS A 154 20.94 -2.02 6.97
N ASN A 155 19.90 -2.07 6.14
CA ASN A 155 20.03 -2.03 4.67
C ASN A 155 19.71 -0.67 4.05
N SER A 156 19.23 0.31 4.83
CA SER A 156 18.79 1.61 4.32
C SER A 156 19.77 2.76 4.60
N THR A 157 19.70 3.79 3.76
CA THR A 157 20.39 5.08 3.97
C THR A 157 19.49 6.14 4.58
N ARG A 158 18.18 5.96 4.46
CA ARG A 158 17.17 6.87 4.99
C ARG A 158 15.91 6.11 5.32
N ILE A 159 15.28 6.46 6.42
CA ILE A 159 14.03 5.88 6.91
C ILE A 159 13.17 7.02 7.48
N ASP A 160 11.99 7.22 6.91
CA ASP A 160 11.02 8.17 7.42
C ASP A 160 9.73 7.43 7.81
N LEU A 161 9.20 7.70 9.01
CA LEU A 161 7.90 7.23 9.48
C LEU A 161 6.80 8.20 9.02
N ALA A 162 5.69 7.66 8.53
CA ALA A 162 4.50 8.42 8.22
C ALA A 162 3.88 9.02 9.51
N ARG A 163 3.68 10.34 9.51
CA ARG A 163 3.12 11.11 10.65
C ARG A 163 1.69 11.57 10.41
N ARG A 164 1.30 11.76 9.14
CA ARG A 164 -0.07 12.13 8.75
C ARG A 164 -0.44 11.48 7.43
N TRP A 165 -1.71 11.11 7.32
CA TRP A 165 -2.34 10.63 6.10
C TRP A 165 -3.67 11.35 5.86
N LYS A 166 -4.15 11.30 4.62
CA LYS A 166 -5.44 11.86 4.23
C LYS A 166 -6.15 10.84 3.34
N PRO A 167 -7.47 10.67 3.47
CA PRO A 167 -8.22 9.86 2.53
C PRO A 167 -8.11 10.47 1.13
N LEU A 168 -7.94 9.63 0.11
CA LEU A 168 -8.14 10.03 -1.28
C LEU A 168 -9.65 10.16 -1.47
N ALA A 169 -10.15 11.40 -1.59
CA ALA A 169 -11.59 11.66 -1.67
C ALA A 169 -12.20 11.02 -2.93
N ASP A 170 -13.31 10.31 -2.75
CA ASP A 170 -14.15 9.72 -3.79
C ASP A 170 -13.40 8.96 -4.91
N VAL A 171 -13.15 7.67 -4.66
CA VAL A 171 -12.76 6.71 -5.69
C VAL A 171 -13.98 6.23 -6.51
N GLY A 172 -15.12 6.89 -6.38
CA GLY A 172 -16.34 6.67 -7.16
C GLY A 172 -17.09 5.35 -6.89
N LEU A 173 -16.91 4.76 -5.71
CA LEU A 173 -17.47 3.47 -5.34
C LEU A 173 -18.12 3.53 -3.93
N PRO A 174 -19.25 2.84 -3.70
CA PRO A 174 -20.12 3.03 -2.52
C PRO A 174 -19.37 2.82 -1.19
N PRO A 175 -19.62 3.66 -0.17
CA PRO A 175 -18.75 3.79 1.01
C PRO A 175 -18.64 2.50 1.83
N TYR A 176 -17.42 1.98 1.97
CA TYR A 176 -17.09 0.97 2.97
C TYR A 176 -16.81 1.67 4.30
N ARG A 177 -17.40 1.20 5.42
CA ARG A 177 -17.16 1.76 6.76
C ARG A 177 -15.79 1.31 7.30
N PRO A 178 -14.83 2.22 7.53
CA PRO A 178 -13.48 1.83 7.93
C PRO A 178 -13.33 1.54 9.43
N THR A 179 -12.37 0.68 9.77
CA THR A 179 -11.60 0.80 11.02
C THR A 179 -10.50 1.84 10.80
N PRO A 180 -10.32 2.85 11.68
CA PRO A 180 -9.30 3.89 11.51
C PRO A 180 -7.86 3.36 11.56
N TRP A 181 -6.96 3.99 10.80
CA TRP A 181 -5.52 3.77 10.91
C TRP A 181 -5.03 4.43 12.20
N GLY A 182 -4.21 3.73 13.01
CA GLY A 182 -3.58 4.32 14.19
C GLY A 182 -4.41 4.39 15.47
N GLU A 183 -5.59 3.75 15.53
CA GLU A 183 -6.26 3.54 16.82
C GLU A 183 -5.66 2.34 17.53
N ALA A 184 -5.20 2.53 18.77
CA ALA A 184 -5.01 1.43 19.69
C ALA A 184 -6.35 0.70 19.82
N ARG A 185 -6.38 -0.62 19.64
CA ARG A 185 -7.55 -1.37 20.08
C ARG A 185 -7.64 -1.20 21.61
N PRO A 186 -8.84 -1.06 22.18
CA PRO A 186 -9.02 -1.17 23.63
C PRO A 186 -8.52 -2.51 24.15
#